data_AF-A0A6V7KVW0-F1
#
_entry.id   AF-A0A6V7KVW0-F1
#
_cell.length_a   1.000
_cell.length_b   1.000
_cell.length_c   1.000
_cell.angle_alpha   90.00
_cell.angle_beta   90.00
_cell.angle_gamma   90.00
#
_symmetry.space_group_name_H-M   'P 1'
#
loop_
_entity.id
_entity.type
_entity.pdbx_description
1 polymer ?
#
loop_
_entity_poly.entity_id
_entity_poly.type
_entity_poly.pdbx_seq_one_letter_code
_entity_poly.pdbx_strand_id
1 'polypeptide(L)' 'LPWGSCDNLWNTKYCVNPYDRRNLSCFEKMLSNGTVVKMCSVNHFNVSVTDLTDPVKEFW' A
#
# COMPACT_ATOMS: atom_id res chain seq x y z
N LEU A 1 -16.97 -3.45 -8.65
CA LEU A 1 -16.64 -4.77 -8.09
C LEU A 1 -15.99 -4.52 -6.73
N PRO A 2 -16.31 -5.31 -5.69
CA PRO A 2 -15.79 -5.06 -4.35
C PRO A 2 -14.25 -5.09 -4.28
N TRP A 3 -13.58 -5.87 -5.15
CA TRP A 3 -12.13 -5.88 -5.32
C TRP A 3 -11.57 -4.76 -6.22
N GLY A 4 -12.37 -3.74 -6.52
CA GLY A 4 -11.94 -2.57 -7.28
C GLY A 4 -11.45 -1.42 -6.41
N SER A 5 -11.72 -1.44 -5.10
CA SER A 5 -11.28 -0.42 -4.15
C SER A 5 -10.88 -1.04 -2.81
N CYS A 6 -10.28 -0.22 -1.95
CA CYS A 6 -9.84 -0.62 -0.63
C CYS A 6 -10.87 -0.34 0.48
N ASP A 7 -12.10 0.07 0.12
CA ASP A 7 -13.10 0.59 1.08
C ASP A 7 -13.86 -0.48 1.86
N ASN A 8 -13.54 -1.75 1.65
CA ASN A 8 -14.18 -2.85 2.37
C ASN A 8 -13.51 -3.12 3.72
N LEU A 9 -14.31 -3.59 4.68
CA LEU A 9 -13.88 -3.84 6.07
C LEU A 9 -12.80 -4.94 6.20
N TRP A 10 -12.67 -5.84 5.23
CA TRP A 10 -11.69 -6.91 5.23
C TRP A 10 -10.34 -6.52 4.62
N ASN A 11 -10.23 -5.34 3.99
CA ASN A 11 -8.96 -4.86 3.47
C ASN A 11 -8.07 -4.34 4.60
N THR A 12 -6.76 -4.51 4.45
CA THR A 12 -5.82 -3.97 5.44
C THR A 12 -5.71 -2.45 5.33
N LYS A 13 -5.24 -1.79 6.39
CA LYS A 13 -4.94 -0.34 6.37
C LYS A 13 -3.88 0.09 5.34
N TYR A 14 -3.12 -0.88 4.80
CA TYR A 14 -2.10 -0.67 3.76
C TYR A 14 -2.60 -1.12 2.38
N CYS A 15 -3.90 -1.35 2.22
CA CYS A 15 -4.49 -1.63 0.93
C CYS A 15 -4.37 -0.40 0.04
N VAL A 16 -3.86 -0.61 -1.18
CA VAL A 16 -3.86 0.40 -2.23
C VAL A 16 -4.28 -0.25 -3.53
N ASN A 17 -5.31 0.33 -4.14
CA ASN A 17 -5.76 -0.05 -5.47
C ASN A 17 -4.60 0.06 -6.48
N PRO A 18 -4.35 -0.95 -7.33
CA PRO A 18 -3.31 -0.91 -8.35
C PRO A 18 -3.30 0.35 -9.23
N TYR A 19 -4.46 0.94 -9.52
CA TYR A 19 -4.56 2.17 -10.30
C TYR A 19 -4.06 3.40 -9.52
N ASP A 20 -4.30 3.45 -8.21
CA ASP A 20 -3.91 4.56 -7.33
C ASP A 20 -2.45 4.47 -6.87
N ARG A 21 -1.82 3.28 -6.96
CA ARG A 21 -0.42 3.07 -6.59
C ARG A 21 0.55 4.03 -7.29
N ARG A 22 0.24 4.44 -8.53
CA ARG A 22 1.06 5.38 -9.31
C ARG A 22 0.98 6.83 -8.80
N ASN A 23 -0.09 7.16 -8.11
CA ASN A 23 -0.36 8.50 -7.59
C ASN A 23 0.04 8.65 -6.11
N LEU A 24 0.58 7.59 -5.49
CA LEU A 24 1.08 7.67 -4.13
C LEU A 24 2.33 8.53 -4.04
N SER A 25 2.40 9.33 -2.97
CA SER A 25 3.64 10.02 -2.61
C SER A 25 4.60 9.03 -1.97
N CYS A 26 5.65 8.66 -2.71
CA CYS A 26 6.68 7.73 -2.26
C CYS A 26 8.05 8.40 -2.21
N PHE A 27 8.85 8.02 -1.23
CA PHE A 27 10.20 8.54 -1.00
C PHE A 27 11.14 7.40 -0.61
N GLU A 28 12.43 7.62 -0.83
CA GLU A 28 13.47 6.69 -0.40
C GLU A 28 13.88 6.99 1.04
N LYS A 29 13.99 5.94 1.85
CA LYS A 29 14.44 6.02 3.23
C LYS A 29 15.62 5.07 3.42
N MET A 30 16.73 5.61 3.90
CA MET A 30 17.87 4.81 4.33
C MET A 30 17.59 4.25 5.73
N LEU A 31 17.60 2.93 5.87
CA LEU A 31 17.51 2.24 7.15
C LEU A 31 18.86 2.31 7.87
N SER A 32 18.85 2.12 9.20
CA SER A 32 20.07 2.14 10.02
C SER A 32 21.12 1.11 9.60
N ASN A 33 20.73 0.05 8.86
CA ASN A 33 21.62 -0.96 8.29
C ASN A 33 22.17 -0.57 6.89
N GLY A 34 22.00 0.68 6.47
CA GLY A 34 22.47 1.17 5.17
C GLY A 34 21.62 0.80 3.96
N THR A 35 20.62 -0.09 4.11
CA THR A 35 19.68 -0.44 3.05
C THR A 35 18.75 0.73 2.71
N VAL A 36 18.62 1.05 1.42
CA VAL A 36 17.63 2.00 0.92
C VAL A 36 16.32 1.25 0.64
N VAL A 37 15.23 1.68 1.28
CA VAL A 37 13.88 1.18 1.01
C VAL A 37 12.99 2.28 0.48
N LYS A 38 12.14 1.93 -0.48
CA LYS A 38 11.12 2.84 -0.99
C LYS A 38 9.90 2.75 -0.08
N MET A 39 9.55 3.87 0.56
CA MET A 39 8.37 4.01 1.39
C MET A 39 7.34 4.88 0.67
N CYS A 40 6.06 4.58 0.88
CA CYS A 40 4.94 5.37 0.38
C CYS A 40 4.07 5.83 1.53
N SER A 41 3.49 7.03 1.38
CA SER A 41 2.49 7.54 2.31
C SER A 41 1.11 7.00 1.91
N VAL A 42 0.52 6.16 2.75
CA VAL A 42 -0.79 5.54 2.56
C VAL A 42 -1.62 5.76 3.81
N ASN A 43 -2.77 6.43 3.69
CA ASN A 43 -3.68 6.71 4.82
C ASN A 43 -2.98 7.32 6.05
N HIS A 44 -2.05 8.26 5.83
CA HIS A 44 -1.21 8.89 6.86
C HIS A 44 -0.14 7.98 7.51
N PHE A 45 0.07 6.77 7.00
CA PHE A 45 1.14 5.87 7.41
C PHE A 45 2.25 5.82 6.35
N ASN A 46 3.50 5.80 6.80
CA ASN A 46 4.63 5.51 5.93
C ASN A 46 4.85 3.99 5.91
N VAL A 47 4.60 3.37 4.76
CA VAL A 47 4.66 1.93 4.56
C VAL A 47 5.66 1.59 3.47
N SER A 48 6.40 0.49 3.61
CA SER A 48 7.27 0.01 2.53
C SER A 48 6.43 -0.39 1.32
N VAL A 49 6.94 -0.19 0.11
CA VAL A 49 6.29 -0.66 -1.12
C VAL A 49 6.04 -2.17 -1.08
N THR A 50 6.91 -2.93 -0.42
CA THR A 50 6.79 -4.38 -0.25
C THR A 50 5.61 -4.80 0.62
N ASP A 51 5.14 -3.91 1.50
CA ASP A 51 4.10 -4.21 2.48
C ASP A 51 2.73 -3.70 2.01
N LEU A 52 2.66 -3.08 0.81
CA LEU A 52 1.42 -2.68 0.16
C LEU A 52 0.62 -3.90 -0.27
N THR A 53 -0.67 -3.90 0.07
CA THR A 53 -1.59 -4.98 -0.28
C THR A 53 -2.58 -4.54 -1.35
N ASP A 54 -3.08 -5.48 -2.14
CA ASP A 54 -4.12 -5.24 -3.14
C ASP A 54 -5.52 -5.48 -2.56
N PRO A 55 -6.58 -4.90 -3.17
CA PRO A 55 -7.96 -5.20 -2.83
C PRO A 55 -8.23 -6.71 -2.89
N VAL A 56 -8.70 -7.28 -1.78
CA VAL A 56 -8.95 -8.71 -1.70
C VAL A 56 -10.22 -9.06 -2.48
N LYS A 57 -10.11 -10.03 -3.39
CA LYS A 57 -11.28 -10.69 -4.01
C LYS A 57 -11.92 -11.62 -2.99
N GLU A 58 -13.20 -11.41 -2.73
CA GLU A 58 -14.01 -12.42 -2.05
C GLU A 58 -14.26 -13.57 -3.05
N PHE A 59 -13.83 -14.77 -2.70
CA PHE A 59 -14.28 -16.00 -3.34
C PHE A 59 -15.34 -16.60 -2.42
N TRP A 60 -16.61 -16.43 -2.79
CA TRP A 60 -17.73 -17.15 -2.20
C TRP A 60 -18.04 -18.37 -3.07
#